data_AF-A0A3B5MCM2-F1
#
_entry.id   AF-A0A3B5MCM2-F1
#
_cell.length_a   1.000
_cell.length_b   1.000
_cell.length_c   1.000
_cell.angle_alpha   90.00
_cell.angle_beta   90.00
_cell.angle_gamma   90.00
#
_symmetry.space_group_name_H-M   'P 1'
#
loop_
_entity.id
_entity.type
_entity.pdbx_description
1 polymer ?
#
loop_
_entity_poly.entity_id
_entity_poly.type
_entity_poly.pdbx_seq_one_letter_code
_entity_poly.pdbx_strand_id
1 'polypeptide(L)'
;QMSLSPLKGDGVAACLSHCDRSSSYLRSSVSVPLGPSGNWLSKGVELLVCDLLLTLRTSLWQRGGSSNGEPGPAPGSQLAGFQRDLSALRRLTQCYRQAQHKVFLHETTVRLIAGASPTRTHQLLEHNLRRRTNGFRRHDGECVVGERERAHAILLACRHLPMPLLTPPGHRARLLAEAKRTLERVGDRRSVQDCQQILLRLSGGTTIAAS
;
A
#
# COMPACT_ATOMS: atom_id res chain seq x y z
N GLN A 1 1.72 -16.82 17.06
CA GLN A 1 2.68 -15.79 16.59
C GLN A 1 3.55 -16.44 15.52
N MET A 2 3.40 -16.08 14.24
CA MET A 2 4.40 -16.45 13.22
C MET A 2 5.17 -15.19 12.87
N SER A 3 6.22 -14.92 13.64
CA SER A 3 7.25 -13.97 13.23
C SER A 3 8.07 -14.66 12.15
N LEU A 4 7.76 -14.37 10.88
CA LEU A 4 8.57 -14.85 9.77
C LEU A 4 9.93 -14.13 9.86
N SER A 5 10.96 -14.91 10.13
CA SER A 5 12.37 -14.48 10.14
C SER A 5 12.75 -13.69 8.89
N PRO A 6 13.79 -12.83 8.95
CA PRO A 6 14.30 -12.16 7.76
C PRO A 6 14.67 -13.23 6.74
N LEU A 7 13.92 -13.30 5.64
CA LEU A 7 14.20 -14.23 4.56
C LEU A 7 15.54 -13.79 3.96
N LYS A 8 16.50 -14.72 3.88
CA LYS A 8 17.68 -14.57 3.02
C LYS A 8 17.23 -14.25 1.59
N GLY A 9 18.09 -13.59 0.81
CA GLY A 9 17.77 -13.15 -0.57
C GLY A 9 17.12 -14.24 -1.43
N ASP A 10 17.55 -15.50 -1.27
CA ASP A 10 16.99 -16.67 -1.95
C ASP A 10 15.49 -16.90 -1.64
N GLY A 11 15.07 -16.65 -0.40
CA GLY A 11 13.68 -16.78 0.02
C GLY A 11 12.78 -15.69 -0.58
N VAL A 12 13.28 -14.46 -0.74
CA VAL A 12 12.54 -13.37 -1.40
C VAL A 12 12.35 -13.67 -2.89
N ALA A 13 13.39 -14.18 -3.56
CA ALA A 13 13.32 -14.58 -4.96
C ALA A 13 12.30 -15.71 -5.19
N ALA A 14 12.31 -16.74 -4.34
CA ALA A 14 11.34 -17.82 -4.39
C ALA A 14 9.89 -17.31 -4.23
N CYS A 15 9.63 -16.43 -3.25
CA CYS A 15 8.31 -15.82 -3.07
C CYS A 15 7.87 -15.00 -4.30
N LEU A 16 8.77 -14.25 -4.92
CA LEU A 16 8.45 -13.49 -6.14
C LEU A 16 8.08 -14.42 -7.29
N SER A 17 8.78 -15.55 -7.45
CA SER A 17 8.46 -16.54 -8.49
C SER A 17 7.05 -17.12 -8.30
N HIS A 18 6.65 -17.38 -7.05
CA HIS A 18 5.28 -17.79 -6.73
C HIS A 18 4.25 -16.69 -7.02
N CYS A 19 4.56 -15.42 -6.70
CA CYS A 19 3.70 -14.30 -7.08
C CYS A 19 3.52 -14.22 -8.61
N ASP A 20 4.57 -14.43 -9.39
CA ASP A 20 4.51 -14.40 -10.85
C ASP A 20 3.65 -15.53 -11.41
N ARG A 21 3.77 -16.75 -10.87
CA ARG A 21 2.94 -17.89 -11.27
C ARG A 21 1.46 -17.69 -10.87
N SER A 22 1.19 -17.19 -9.67
CA SER A 22 -0.19 -16.87 -9.25
C SER A 22 -0.79 -15.73 -10.08
N SER A 23 0.02 -14.72 -10.43
CA SER A 23 -0.35 -13.62 -11.31
C SER A 23 -0.75 -14.12 -12.71
N SER A 24 -0.05 -15.11 -13.28
CA SER A 24 -0.43 -15.68 -14.58
C SER A 24 -1.78 -16.38 -14.53
N TYR A 25 -2.07 -17.17 -13.49
CA TYR A 25 -3.38 -17.82 -13.33
C TYR A 25 -4.50 -16.79 -13.15
N LEU A 26 -4.27 -15.78 -12.30
CA LEU A 26 -5.23 -14.69 -12.10
C LEU A 26 -5.51 -13.96 -13.40
N ARG A 27 -4.48 -13.65 -14.20
CA ARG A 27 -4.65 -12.96 -15.48
C ARG A 27 -5.55 -13.73 -16.43
N SER A 28 -5.36 -15.04 -16.55
CA SER A 28 -6.20 -15.91 -17.36
C SER A 28 -7.66 -15.93 -16.88
N SER A 29 -7.89 -15.92 -15.56
CA SER A 29 -9.25 -15.85 -14.98
C SER A 29 -9.92 -14.49 -15.27
N VAL A 30 -9.19 -13.39 -15.04
CA VAL A 30 -9.70 -12.03 -15.23
C VAL A 30 -10.04 -11.73 -16.70
N SER A 31 -9.35 -12.36 -17.66
CA SER A 31 -9.66 -12.19 -19.08
C SER A 31 -10.99 -12.81 -19.51
N VAL A 32 -11.59 -13.69 -18.70
CA VAL A 32 -12.92 -14.24 -18.97
C VAL A 32 -13.98 -13.20 -18.56
N PRO A 33 -14.78 -12.67 -19.49
CA PRO A 33 -15.84 -11.72 -19.18
C PRO A 33 -16.91 -12.34 -18.27
N LEU A 34 -17.63 -11.48 -17.53
CA LEU A 34 -18.83 -11.91 -16.81
C LEU A 34 -19.89 -12.32 -17.84
N GLY A 35 -20.27 -13.60 -17.83
CA GLY A 35 -21.40 -14.10 -18.62
C GLY A 35 -22.76 -13.72 -18.02
N PRO A 36 -23.88 -14.03 -18.71
CA PRO A 36 -25.25 -13.69 -18.28
C PRO A 36 -25.65 -14.30 -16.93
N SER A 37 -25.10 -15.46 -16.57
CA SER A 37 -25.26 -16.14 -15.29
C SER A 37 -24.09 -15.84 -14.32
N GLY A 38 -23.43 -14.70 -14.51
CA GLY A 38 -22.10 -14.40 -13.99
C GLY A 38 -21.91 -14.71 -12.50
N ASN A 39 -20.86 -15.47 -12.18
CA ASN A 39 -20.53 -15.78 -10.80
C ASN A 39 -19.78 -14.60 -10.15
N TRP A 40 -20.52 -13.69 -9.51
CA TRP A 40 -19.99 -12.56 -8.75
C TRP A 40 -19.04 -13.01 -7.63
N LEU A 41 -19.19 -14.25 -7.12
CA LEU A 41 -18.24 -14.81 -6.18
C LEU A 41 -16.87 -15.01 -6.82
N SER A 42 -16.80 -15.54 -8.05
CA SER A 42 -15.54 -15.73 -8.77
C SER A 42 -14.79 -14.40 -8.95
N LYS A 43 -15.49 -13.33 -9.34
CA LYS A 43 -14.84 -12.01 -9.48
C LYS A 43 -14.46 -11.39 -8.14
N GLY A 44 -15.23 -11.66 -7.08
CA GLY A 44 -14.83 -11.33 -5.71
C GLY A 44 -13.54 -12.04 -5.28
N VAL A 45 -13.40 -13.33 -5.60
CA VAL A 45 -12.18 -14.11 -5.35
C VAL A 45 -11.00 -13.58 -6.18
N GLU A 46 -11.20 -13.29 -7.47
CA GLU A 46 -10.17 -12.66 -8.32
C GLU A 46 -9.68 -11.33 -7.72
N LEU A 47 -10.60 -10.50 -7.21
CA LEU A 47 -10.27 -9.24 -6.54
C LEU A 47 -9.45 -9.45 -5.26
N LEU A 48 -9.84 -10.42 -4.41
CA LEU A 48 -9.11 -10.76 -3.19
C LEU A 48 -7.70 -11.26 -3.50
N VAL A 49 -7.56 -12.16 -4.47
CA VAL A 49 -6.26 -12.70 -4.90
C VAL A 49 -5.37 -11.59 -5.49
N CYS A 50 -5.95 -10.71 -6.31
CA CYS A 50 -5.22 -9.58 -6.89
C CYS A 50 -4.67 -8.64 -5.82
N ASP A 51 -5.49 -8.28 -4.83
CA ASP A 51 -5.10 -7.41 -3.73
C ASP A 51 -4.03 -8.06 -2.83
N LEU A 52 -4.16 -9.37 -2.58
CA LEU A 52 -3.16 -10.14 -1.85
C LEU A 52 -1.81 -10.14 -2.60
N LEU A 53 -1.80 -10.35 -3.92
CA LEU A 53 -0.57 -10.32 -4.72
C LEU A 53 0.14 -8.97 -4.65
N LEU A 54 -0.61 -7.87 -4.79
CA LEU A 54 -0.06 -6.52 -4.67
C LEU A 54 0.49 -6.24 -3.26
N THR A 55 -0.22 -6.70 -2.23
CA THR A 55 0.22 -6.59 -0.83
C THR A 55 1.50 -7.39 -0.57
N LEU A 56 1.56 -8.64 -1.07
CA LEU A 56 2.75 -9.49 -0.95
C LEU A 56 3.95 -8.86 -1.66
N ARG A 57 3.80 -8.40 -2.91
CA ARG A 57 4.88 -7.74 -3.65
C ARG A 57 5.37 -6.48 -2.94
N THR A 58 4.47 -5.68 -2.36
CA THR A 58 4.83 -4.53 -1.51
C THR A 58 5.68 -4.94 -0.33
N SER A 59 5.28 -6.01 0.38
CA SER A 59 6.01 -6.51 1.55
C SER A 59 7.38 -7.07 1.17
N LEU A 60 7.50 -7.75 0.03
CA LEU A 60 8.76 -8.30 -0.47
C LEU A 60 9.71 -7.18 -0.89
N TRP A 61 9.21 -6.13 -1.53
CA TRP A 61 9.99 -4.92 -1.82
C TRP A 61 10.50 -4.26 -0.54
N GLN A 62 9.65 -4.08 0.47
CA GLN A 62 10.05 -3.51 1.77
C GLN A 62 11.12 -4.33 2.50
N ARG A 63 11.16 -5.65 2.27
CA ARG A 63 12.16 -6.56 2.86
C ARG A 63 13.46 -6.63 2.06
N GLY A 64 13.45 -6.23 0.79
CA GLY A 64 14.61 -6.26 -0.10
C GLY A 64 15.58 -5.08 0.06
N GLY A 65 15.39 -4.22 1.07
CA GLY A 65 16.24 -3.04 1.32
C GLY A 65 17.61 -3.39 1.87
N SER A 66 18.63 -2.65 1.41
CA SER A 66 20.03 -2.78 1.85
C SER A 66 20.25 -2.32 3.30
N SER A 67 21.49 -2.52 3.79
CA SER A 67 22.00 -2.27 5.15
C SER A 67 21.65 -0.93 5.83
N ASN A 68 21.15 0.07 5.09
CA ASN A 68 20.73 1.37 5.62
C ASN A 68 19.24 1.45 6.01
N GLY A 69 18.49 0.36 5.88
CA GLY A 69 17.15 0.21 6.46
C GLY A 69 15.98 0.77 5.65
N GLU A 70 16.21 1.40 4.49
CA GLU A 70 15.15 1.84 3.58
C GLU A 70 15.31 1.18 2.19
N PRO A 71 14.24 0.60 1.61
CA PRO A 71 14.29 -0.04 0.31
C PRO A 71 14.40 1.01 -0.82
N GLY A 72 15.43 0.86 -1.65
CA GLY A 72 15.55 1.62 -2.90
C GLY A 72 14.51 1.18 -3.95
N PRO A 73 14.56 1.74 -5.16
CA PRO A 73 13.71 1.32 -6.26
C PRO A 73 13.84 -0.20 -6.52
N ALA A 74 12.72 -0.85 -6.79
CA ALA A 74 12.70 -2.28 -7.07
C ALA A 74 13.36 -2.64 -8.41
N PRO A 75 13.93 -3.85 -8.54
CA PRO A 75 14.36 -4.39 -9.84
C PRO A 75 13.22 -4.40 -10.86
N GLY A 76 13.57 -4.24 -12.14
CA GLY A 76 12.60 -4.13 -13.24
C GLY A 76 11.63 -5.32 -13.33
N SER A 77 12.07 -6.55 -13.03
CA SER A 77 11.23 -7.74 -13.01
C SER A 77 10.15 -7.68 -11.93
N GLN A 78 10.51 -7.26 -10.72
CA GLN A 78 9.57 -7.07 -9.61
C GLN A 78 8.56 -5.97 -9.93
N LEU A 79 9.01 -4.84 -10.48
CA LEU A 79 8.15 -3.73 -10.89
C LEU A 79 7.18 -4.15 -12.01
N ALA A 80 7.66 -4.87 -13.03
CA ALA A 80 6.82 -5.35 -14.12
C ALA A 80 5.71 -6.29 -13.62
N GLY A 81 6.03 -7.18 -12.67
CA GLY A 81 5.04 -8.04 -12.03
C GLY A 81 4.00 -7.24 -11.24
N PHE A 82 4.42 -6.23 -10.49
CA PHE A 82 3.50 -5.33 -9.77
C PHE A 82 2.56 -4.58 -10.74
N GLN A 83 3.10 -4.02 -11.82
CA GLN A 83 2.31 -3.29 -12.82
C GLN A 83 1.30 -4.20 -13.53
N ARG A 84 1.64 -5.47 -13.76
CA ARG A 84 0.74 -6.47 -14.32
C ARG A 84 -0.46 -6.72 -13.40
N ASP A 85 -0.19 -6.93 -12.11
CA ASP A 85 -1.25 -7.15 -11.11
C ASP A 85 -2.11 -5.89 -10.92
N LEU A 86 -1.51 -4.70 -10.90
CA LEU A 86 -2.24 -3.44 -10.81
C LEU A 86 -3.16 -3.23 -12.03
N SER A 87 -2.72 -3.66 -13.21
CA SER A 87 -3.55 -3.61 -14.42
C SER A 87 -4.74 -4.58 -14.34
N ALA A 88 -4.57 -5.75 -13.70
CA ALA A 88 -5.67 -6.67 -13.42
C ALA A 88 -6.65 -6.07 -12.40
N LEU A 89 -6.15 -5.45 -11.33
CA LEU A 89 -6.98 -4.75 -10.35
C LEU A 89 -7.84 -3.67 -11.00
N ARG A 90 -7.25 -2.83 -11.87
CA ARG A 90 -7.99 -1.78 -12.61
C ARG A 90 -9.12 -2.33 -13.48
N ARG A 91 -8.96 -3.53 -14.05
CA ARG A 91 -10.05 -4.21 -14.78
C ARG A 91 -11.13 -4.71 -13.82
N LEU A 92 -10.74 -5.36 -12.73
CA LEU A 92 -11.67 -5.89 -11.73
C LEU A 92 -12.53 -4.80 -11.09
N THR A 93 -11.97 -3.62 -10.85
CA THR A 93 -12.73 -2.50 -10.26
C THR A 93 -13.67 -1.80 -11.23
N GLN A 94 -13.68 -2.16 -12.52
CA GLN A 94 -14.76 -1.78 -13.45
C GLN A 94 -16.07 -2.45 -13.06
N CYS A 95 -16.00 -3.71 -12.61
CA CYS A 95 -17.16 -4.47 -12.12
C CYS A 95 -17.45 -4.20 -10.63
N TYR A 96 -16.42 -3.88 -9.84
CA TYR A 96 -16.53 -3.60 -8.39
C TYR A 96 -16.10 -2.17 -8.06
N ARG A 97 -16.97 -1.20 -8.35
CA ARG A 97 -16.68 0.22 -8.11
C ARG A 97 -16.37 0.53 -6.64
N GLN A 98 -16.88 -0.26 -5.70
CA GLN A 98 -16.59 -0.10 -4.27
C GLN A 98 -15.10 -0.31 -3.96
N ALA A 99 -14.36 -1.08 -4.77
CA ALA A 99 -12.95 -1.43 -4.57
C ALA A 99 -11.95 -0.40 -5.13
N GLN A 100 -12.40 0.75 -5.63
CA GLN A 100 -11.54 1.81 -6.19
C GLN A 100 -10.48 2.32 -5.21
N HIS A 101 -10.73 2.26 -3.89
CA HIS A 101 -9.76 2.62 -2.86
C HIS A 101 -8.50 1.74 -2.88
N LYS A 102 -8.62 0.48 -3.30
CA LYS A 102 -7.47 -0.44 -3.46
C LYS A 102 -6.59 -0.02 -4.63
N VAL A 103 -7.19 0.42 -5.74
CA VAL A 103 -6.44 0.97 -6.89
C VAL A 103 -5.62 2.16 -6.44
N PHE A 104 -6.22 3.09 -5.71
CA PHE A 104 -5.52 4.27 -5.21
C PHE A 104 -4.29 3.92 -4.33
N LEU A 105 -4.47 3.00 -3.37
CA LEU A 105 -3.36 2.52 -2.53
C LEU A 105 -2.23 1.95 -3.38
N HIS A 106 -2.55 1.05 -4.30
CA HIS A 106 -1.54 0.34 -5.09
C HIS A 106 -0.92 1.23 -6.19
N GLU A 107 -1.62 2.27 -6.64
CA GLU A 107 -1.06 3.31 -7.52
C GLU A 107 -0.02 4.18 -6.79
N THR A 108 -0.29 4.54 -5.53
CA THR A 108 0.71 5.23 -4.71
C THR A 108 1.91 4.31 -4.48
N THR A 109 1.64 3.04 -4.20
CA THR A 109 2.67 2.03 -3.92
C THR A 109 3.59 1.76 -5.11
N VAL A 110 3.05 1.59 -6.33
CA VAL A 110 3.89 1.35 -7.52
C VAL A 110 4.82 2.53 -7.81
N ARG A 111 4.39 3.77 -7.50
CA ARG A 111 5.24 4.96 -7.66
C ARG A 111 6.42 4.95 -6.69
N LEU A 112 6.19 4.51 -5.44
CA LEU A 112 7.26 4.36 -4.44
C LEU A 112 8.22 3.24 -4.86
N ILE A 113 7.69 2.08 -5.24
CA ILE A 113 8.46 0.92 -5.73
C ILE A 113 9.32 1.31 -6.94
N ALA A 114 8.79 2.11 -7.86
CA ALA A 114 9.51 2.54 -9.06
C ALA A 114 10.52 3.67 -8.81
N GLY A 115 10.61 4.22 -7.60
CA GLY A 115 11.43 5.42 -7.34
C GLY A 115 10.98 6.65 -8.11
N ALA A 116 9.68 6.76 -8.43
CA ALA A 116 9.14 7.89 -9.17
C ALA A 116 9.24 9.20 -8.36
N SER A 117 9.17 10.34 -9.05
CA SER A 117 9.26 11.69 -8.44
C SER A 117 8.47 11.78 -7.12
N PRO A 118 9.17 12.00 -5.98
CA PRO A 118 8.56 12.06 -4.66
C PRO A 118 7.48 13.14 -4.53
N THR A 119 7.71 14.32 -5.12
CA THR A 119 6.75 15.44 -5.12
C THR A 119 5.44 15.03 -5.80
N ARG A 120 5.53 14.41 -6.97
CA ARG A 120 4.34 13.98 -7.72
C ARG A 120 3.60 12.83 -7.02
N THR A 121 4.32 11.96 -6.33
CA THR A 121 3.73 10.91 -5.49
C THR A 121 3.00 11.50 -4.29
N HIS A 122 3.55 12.51 -3.63
CA HIS A 122 2.88 13.23 -2.56
C HIS A 122 1.61 13.95 -3.05
N GLN A 123 1.68 14.67 -4.18
CA GLN A 123 0.51 15.34 -4.77
C GLN A 123 -0.62 14.37 -5.11
N LEU A 124 -0.30 13.18 -5.65
CA LEU A 124 -1.29 12.13 -5.90
C LEU A 124 -1.95 11.68 -4.61
N LEU A 125 -1.17 11.43 -3.55
CA LEU A 125 -1.69 11.06 -2.24
C LEU A 125 -2.65 12.14 -1.70
N GLU A 126 -2.20 13.39 -1.64
CA GLU A 126 -2.99 14.54 -1.18
C GLU A 126 -4.33 14.66 -1.91
N HIS A 127 -4.30 14.57 -3.24
CA HIS A 127 -5.51 14.66 -4.06
C HIS A 127 -6.55 13.60 -3.69
N ASN A 128 -6.10 12.38 -3.44
CA ASN A 128 -6.97 11.27 -3.06
C ASN A 128 -7.44 11.34 -1.61
N LEU A 129 -6.61 11.88 -0.70
CA LEU A 129 -7.01 12.17 0.68
C LEU A 129 -8.13 13.22 0.71
N ARG A 130 -8.01 14.30 -0.07
CA ARG A 130 -9.00 15.38 -0.16
C ARG A 130 -10.31 14.94 -0.75
N ARG A 131 -10.29 14.18 -1.85
CA ARG A 131 -11.52 13.67 -2.50
C ARG A 131 -12.44 12.89 -1.58
N ARG A 132 -11.89 12.25 -0.54
CA ARG A 132 -12.67 11.41 0.40
C ARG A 132 -13.12 12.11 1.67
N THR A 133 -12.47 13.19 2.09
CA THR A 133 -12.93 14.00 3.24
C THR A 133 -14.32 14.60 2.99
N ASN A 134 -14.71 14.80 1.72
CA ASN A 134 -16.02 15.36 1.34
C ASN A 134 -17.13 14.32 1.07
N GLY A 135 -16.83 13.01 1.10
CA GLY A 135 -17.69 11.99 0.45
C GLY A 135 -18.50 11.07 1.35
N PHE A 136 -18.26 10.99 2.66
CA PHE A 136 -18.96 10.04 3.54
C PHE A 136 -19.26 10.71 4.88
N ARG A 137 -20.56 10.86 5.22
CA ARG A 137 -20.97 11.20 6.59
C ARG A 137 -20.49 10.07 7.50
N ARG A 138 -19.70 10.42 8.52
CA ARG A 138 -19.31 9.51 9.60
C ARG A 138 -20.58 9.00 10.28
N HIS A 139 -20.87 7.72 10.14
CA HIS A 139 -21.69 7.03 11.13
C HIS A 139 -20.74 6.49 12.19
N ASP A 140 -21.03 6.80 13.45
CA ASP A 140 -20.16 6.46 14.57
C ASP A 140 -20.02 4.92 14.68
N GLY A 141 -18.78 4.42 14.77
CA GLY A 141 -18.48 3.02 15.05
C GLY A 141 -18.16 2.06 13.88
N GLU A 142 -18.44 2.40 12.62
CA GLU A 142 -18.17 1.49 11.49
C GLU A 142 -16.92 1.88 10.69
N CYS A 143 -16.05 0.92 10.38
CA CYS A 143 -14.90 1.15 9.50
C CYS A 143 -15.41 1.48 8.09
N VAL A 144 -15.38 2.76 7.72
CA VAL A 144 -15.83 3.22 6.40
C VAL A 144 -14.97 2.59 5.31
N VAL A 145 -15.61 2.03 4.27
CA VAL A 145 -14.96 1.35 3.15
C VAL A 145 -13.82 2.19 2.57
N GLY A 146 -12.59 1.69 2.65
CA GLY A 146 -11.38 2.35 2.14
C GLY A 146 -10.57 3.16 3.16
N GLU A 147 -11.02 3.29 4.42
CA GLU A 147 -10.24 3.94 5.49
C GLU A 147 -8.94 3.20 5.79
N ARG A 148 -9.00 1.86 5.78
CA ARG A 148 -7.82 1.01 5.94
C ARG A 148 -6.77 1.30 4.87
N GLU A 149 -7.18 1.31 3.60
CA GLU A 149 -6.29 1.56 2.47
C GLU A 149 -5.73 2.98 2.48
N ARG A 150 -6.53 3.96 2.90
CA ARG A 150 -6.05 5.32 3.17
C ARG A 150 -4.95 5.34 4.23
N ALA A 151 -5.15 4.65 5.35
CA ALA A 151 -4.17 4.60 6.42
C ALA A 151 -2.87 3.90 5.97
N HIS A 152 -2.96 2.83 5.19
CA HIS A 152 -1.78 2.18 4.59
C HIS A 152 -1.05 3.09 3.60
N ALA A 153 -1.76 3.85 2.76
CA ALA A 153 -1.14 4.78 1.82
C ALA A 153 -0.37 5.90 2.57
N ILE A 154 -0.95 6.42 3.65
CA ILE A 154 -0.29 7.39 4.53
C ILE A 154 0.96 6.77 5.18
N LEU A 155 0.84 5.56 5.75
CA LEU A 155 1.97 4.86 6.36
C LEU A 155 3.13 4.66 5.36
N LEU A 156 2.82 4.19 4.15
CA LEU A 156 3.82 4.00 3.09
C LEU A 156 4.49 5.31 2.69
N ALA A 157 3.73 6.38 2.50
CA ALA A 157 4.28 7.68 2.17
C ALA A 157 5.12 8.27 3.32
N CYS A 158 4.66 8.14 4.56
CA CYS A 158 5.39 8.55 5.76
C CYS A 158 6.57 7.64 6.10
N ARG A 159 6.79 6.56 5.36
CA ARG A 159 8.02 5.77 5.43
C ARG A 159 8.99 6.20 4.33
N HIS A 160 8.50 6.21 3.09
CA HIS A 160 9.35 6.22 1.90
C HIS A 160 9.54 7.58 1.22
N LEU A 161 8.71 8.58 1.53
CA LEU A 161 8.91 9.93 0.98
C LEU A 161 9.87 10.75 1.86
N PRO A 162 10.74 11.58 1.26
CA PRO A 162 11.69 12.39 1.99
C PRO A 162 10.98 13.48 2.82
N MET A 163 11.58 13.81 3.97
CA MET A 163 11.02 14.74 4.96
C MET A 163 10.58 16.11 4.42
N PRO A 164 11.31 16.79 3.51
CA PRO A 164 10.95 18.13 3.05
C PRO A 164 9.60 18.23 2.32
N LEU A 165 9.06 17.09 1.84
CA LEU A 165 7.85 17.08 1.01
C LEU A 165 6.56 16.95 1.82
N LEU A 166 6.64 16.71 3.13
CA LEU A 166 5.47 16.64 4.01
C LEU A 166 5.35 17.93 4.83
N THR A 167 5.04 19.03 4.14
CA THR A 167 4.76 20.37 4.67
C THR A 167 3.51 20.40 5.57
N PRO A 168 3.36 21.33 6.55
CA PRO A 168 4.32 22.06 7.40
C PRO A 168 4.97 21.18 8.51
N PRO A 169 5.89 21.69 9.35
CA PRO A 169 6.44 20.94 10.49
C PRO A 169 5.33 20.27 11.31
N GLY A 170 5.49 18.98 11.62
CA GLY A 170 4.49 18.20 12.34
C GLY A 170 3.34 17.63 11.48
N HIS A 171 3.22 17.99 10.20
CA HIS A 171 2.18 17.43 9.32
C HIS A 171 2.33 15.91 9.13
N ARG A 172 3.56 15.42 8.90
CA ARG A 172 3.87 13.98 8.83
C ARG A 172 3.46 13.26 10.11
N ALA A 173 3.80 13.82 11.27
CA ALA A 173 3.42 13.24 12.56
C ALA A 173 1.90 13.19 12.75
N ARG A 174 1.19 14.26 12.35
CA ARG A 174 -0.29 14.32 12.40
C ARG A 174 -0.95 13.29 11.49
N LEU A 175 -0.51 13.20 10.24
CA LEU A 175 -1.01 12.20 9.28
C LEU A 175 -0.76 10.78 9.79
N LEU A 176 0.44 10.51 10.31
CA LEU A 176 0.79 9.20 10.83
C LEU A 176 0.01 8.85 12.11
N ALA A 177 -0.30 9.84 12.96
CA ALA A 177 -1.17 9.66 14.11
C ALA A 177 -2.64 9.41 13.72
N GLU A 178 -3.12 10.02 12.63
CA GLU A 178 -4.44 9.70 12.04
C GLU A 178 -4.45 8.26 11.49
N ALA A 179 -3.43 7.88 10.71
CA ALA A 179 -3.29 6.53 10.18
C ALA A 179 -3.24 5.49 11.30
N LYS A 180 -2.46 5.72 12.35
CA LYS A 180 -2.38 4.86 13.54
C LYS A 180 -3.77 4.63 14.16
N ARG A 181 -4.53 5.70 14.43
CA ARG A 181 -5.88 5.61 15.01
C ARG A 181 -6.84 4.78 14.15
N THR A 182 -6.79 4.98 12.84
CA THR A 182 -7.60 4.17 11.90
C THR A 182 -7.16 2.71 11.92
N LEU A 183 -5.85 2.43 11.93
CA LEU A 183 -5.32 1.07 11.97
C LEU A 183 -5.64 0.35 13.29
N GLU A 184 -5.69 1.08 14.41
CA GLU A 184 -6.17 0.56 15.70
C GLU A 184 -7.64 0.17 15.63
N ARG A 185 -8.50 1.02 15.06
CA ARG A 185 -9.94 0.75 14.90
C ARG A 185 -10.22 -0.48 14.05
N VAL A 186 -9.44 -0.70 12.99
CA VAL A 186 -9.59 -1.89 12.11
C VAL A 186 -8.81 -3.12 12.59
N GLY A 187 -8.09 -3.02 13.71
CA GLY A 187 -7.38 -4.14 14.33
C GLY A 187 -6.04 -4.53 13.68
N ASP A 188 -5.44 -3.70 12.83
CA ASP A 188 -4.13 -3.99 12.21
C ASP A 188 -2.97 -3.63 13.17
N ARG A 189 -2.77 -4.49 14.17
CA ARG A 189 -1.75 -4.31 15.23
C ARG A 189 -0.33 -4.14 14.68
N ARG A 190 0.01 -4.79 13.57
CA ARG A 190 1.35 -4.71 12.97
C ARG A 190 1.58 -3.32 12.38
N SER A 191 0.63 -2.83 11.58
CA SER A 191 0.73 -1.50 10.98
C SER A 191 0.67 -0.38 12.05
N VAL A 192 0.00 -0.63 13.19
CA VAL A 192 0.03 0.28 14.35
C VAL A 192 1.44 0.38 14.93
N GLN A 193 2.14 -0.73 15.13
CA GLN A 193 3.52 -0.74 15.61
C GLN A 193 4.44 0.00 14.63
N ASP A 194 4.27 -0.24 13.33
CA ASP A 194 4.98 0.46 12.27
C ASP A 194 4.81 1.99 12.35
N CYS A 195 3.58 2.47 12.55
CA CYS A 195 3.31 3.89 12.77
C CYS A 195 4.01 4.43 14.02
N GLN A 196 3.98 3.69 15.14
CA GLN A 196 4.63 4.10 16.38
C GLN A 196 6.15 4.24 16.22
N GLN A 197 6.79 3.29 15.55
CA GLN A 197 8.24 3.33 15.30
C GLN A 197 8.65 4.55 14.49
N ILE A 198 7.88 4.89 13.44
CA ILE A 198 8.15 6.08 12.65
C ILE A 198 7.89 7.36 13.47
N LEU A 199 6.80 7.41 14.26
CA LEU A 199 6.52 8.57 15.13
C LEU A 199 7.67 8.83 16.12
N LEU A 200 8.20 7.79 16.77
CA LEU A 200 9.33 7.92 17.70
C LEU A 200 10.59 8.48 17.02
N ARG A 201 10.89 8.02 15.80
CA ARG A 201 12.01 8.54 14.99
C ARG A 201 11.83 10.02 14.65
N LEU A 202 10.60 10.44 14.37
CA LEU A 202 10.28 11.85 14.08
C LEU A 202 10.44 12.75 15.32
N SER A 203 10.10 12.24 16.51
CA SER A 203 10.26 12.99 17.76
C SER A 203 11.73 13.12 18.20
N GLY A 204 12.54 12.08 17.97
CA GLY A 204 13.96 12.07 18.32
C GLY A 204 14.86 12.95 17.43
N GLY A 205 14.40 13.32 16.23
CA GLY A 205 15.15 14.14 15.28
C GLY A 205 15.06 15.65 15.49
N THR A 206 14.44 16.13 16.57
CA THR A 206 14.23 17.58 16.84
C THR A 206 15.32 18.21 17.70
N THR A 207 16.48 17.56 17.86
CA THR A 207 17.63 18.15 18.56
C THR A 207 18.78 18.33 17.58
N ILE A 208 19.42 19.50 17.64
CA ILE A 208 20.56 19.99 16.84
C ILE A 208 20.18 20.79 15.58
N ALA A 209 19.67 22.00 15.80
CA ALA A 209 20.09 23.20 15.07
C ALA A 209 19.89 24.41 15.99
N ALA A 210 20.70 24.48 17.04
CA ALA A 210 20.94 25.69 17.80
C ALA A 210 22.46 25.84 17.91
N SER A 211 23.04 26.66 17.05
CA SER A 211 24.32 27.36 17.20
C SER A 211 24.36 28.47 16.15
#